data_AF-A0A8S3YH15-F1
#
_entry.id   AF-A0A8S3YH15-F1
#
_cell.length_a   1.000
_cell.length_b   1.000
_cell.length_c   1.000
_cell.angle_alpha   90.00
_cell.angle_beta   90.00
_cell.angle_gamma   90.00
#
_symmetry.space_group_name_H-M   'P 1'
#
loop_
_entity.id
_entity.type
_entity.pdbx_description
1 polymer ?
#
loop_
_entity_poly.entity_id
_entity_poly.type
_entity_poly.pdbx_seq_one_letter_code
_entity_poly.pdbx_strand_id
1 'polypeptide(L)'
;MNAVWHFLLATSVINLAASDVDVNITNHWDTGFEGSICIVVTKELDGWTGHLIFSEDVDTVESWAAKVTKLSGKEFVFESNSFIAQQHVGAHLCFAFEAHVGGNIVPKATFYIEGMDGHGVNSSTSQNTGGGTPSKNYAEALGKSILFYDAQRSGKLPANNPIKWRGDSALDDCVPGGWYDAGDHVKFGLPMASTTTLLLWSLYAFKDGYVKAGQLDMMYDMIKWPLDYFLKAWNPTTKELTAQVGDGNVDHKFWGRPEQMTMARPCLIISESSPGSDVAAETAASLALGAIAFKDKGDTAYSTQLLNAAESLYAFAKANR
;
A
#
# COMPACT_ATOMS: atom_id res chain seq x y z
N MET A 1 -64.75 -7.86 10.96
CA MET A 1 -63.86 -6.69 10.99
C MET A 1 -63.34 -6.55 12.41
N ASN A 2 -62.02 -6.36 12.52
CA ASN A 2 -61.21 -6.08 13.72
C ASN A 2 -60.82 -7.29 14.59
N ALA A 3 -59.62 -7.79 14.28
CA ALA A 3 -58.79 -8.60 15.14
C ALA A 3 -58.21 -7.74 16.27
N VAL A 4 -58.16 -8.30 17.47
CA VAL A 4 -57.25 -7.84 18.54
C VAL A 4 -56.63 -9.08 19.16
N TRP A 5 -55.42 -9.41 18.71
CA TRP A 5 -54.52 -10.31 19.41
C TRP A 5 -53.56 -9.42 20.20
N HIS A 6 -53.73 -9.34 21.52
CA HIS A 6 -52.63 -8.90 22.39
C HIS A 6 -51.90 -10.18 22.83
N PHE A 7 -50.81 -10.47 22.11
CA PHE A 7 -49.82 -11.45 22.54
C PHE A 7 -49.20 -10.95 23.85
N LEU A 8 -49.21 -11.79 24.88
CA LEU A 8 -48.27 -11.67 25.98
C LEU A 8 -46.85 -11.78 25.40
N LEU A 9 -46.10 -10.68 25.44
CA LEU A 9 -44.64 -10.72 25.32
C LEU A 9 -44.12 -11.39 26.59
N ALA A 10 -44.01 -12.71 26.54
CA ALA A 10 -43.10 -13.43 27.41
C ALA A 10 -41.70 -12.94 27.06
N THR A 11 -41.09 -12.17 27.96
CA THR A 11 -39.65 -11.96 28.00
C THR A 11 -38.99 -13.31 28.25
N SER A 12 -38.82 -14.08 27.19
CA SER A 12 -37.87 -15.17 27.17
C SER A 12 -36.49 -14.53 27.24
N VAL A 13 -35.96 -14.41 28.46
CA VAL A 13 -34.52 -14.35 28.66
C VAL A 13 -33.99 -15.70 28.21
N ILE A 14 -33.79 -15.81 26.90
CA ILE A 14 -33.04 -16.91 26.35
C ILE A 14 -31.60 -16.60 26.76
N ASN A 15 -31.15 -17.22 27.86
CA ASN A 15 -29.74 -17.49 28.09
C ASN A 15 -29.27 -18.45 26.98
N LEU A 16 -29.15 -17.92 25.76
CA LEU A 16 -28.21 -18.44 24.79
C LEU A 16 -26.86 -18.01 25.37
N ALA A 17 -26.02 -18.98 25.71
CA ALA A 17 -24.63 -18.69 26.04
C ALA A 17 -24.00 -18.03 24.80
N ALA A 18 -24.09 -16.71 24.73
CA ALA A 18 -23.37 -15.91 23.75
C ALA A 18 -21.89 -16.11 24.08
N SER A 19 -21.16 -16.62 23.11
CA SER A 19 -19.74 -16.89 23.26
C SER A 19 -18.96 -15.61 23.11
N ASP A 20 -18.87 -14.86 24.19
CA ASP A 20 -18.03 -13.68 24.26
C ASP A 20 -16.54 -14.06 24.28
N VAL A 21 -15.71 -13.20 23.71
CA VAL A 21 -14.25 -13.23 23.81
C VAL A 21 -13.76 -12.11 24.70
N ASP A 22 -12.79 -12.40 25.55
CA ASP A 22 -12.07 -11.38 26.31
C ASP A 22 -11.35 -10.43 25.33
N VAL A 23 -11.49 -9.14 25.58
CA VAL A 23 -10.88 -8.07 24.79
C VAL A 23 -9.58 -7.63 25.46
N ASN A 24 -8.52 -7.56 24.68
CA ASN A 24 -7.22 -7.13 25.16
C ASN A 24 -7.10 -5.61 25.03
N ILE A 25 -6.93 -4.89 26.14
CA ILE A 25 -6.54 -3.48 26.13
C ILE A 25 -5.02 -3.41 25.87
N THR A 26 -4.64 -2.79 24.76
CA THR A 26 -3.27 -2.77 24.22
C THR A 26 -2.51 -1.52 24.62
N ASN A 27 -3.21 -0.41 24.87
CA ASN A 27 -2.63 0.86 25.28
C ASN A 27 -3.61 1.67 26.14
N HIS A 28 -3.12 2.55 27.01
CA HIS A 28 -3.97 3.35 27.91
C HIS A 28 -3.30 4.70 28.27
N TRP A 29 -4.10 5.74 28.42
CA TRP A 29 -3.72 7.10 28.84
C TRP A 29 -4.82 7.72 29.71
N ASP A 30 -4.57 8.89 30.29
CA ASP A 30 -5.40 9.48 31.35
C ASP A 30 -6.90 9.67 31.04
N THR A 31 -7.30 9.67 29.77
CA THR A 31 -8.68 9.91 29.32
C THR A 31 -9.15 8.91 28.25
N GLY A 32 -8.44 7.78 28.08
CA GLY A 32 -8.79 6.81 27.06
C GLY A 32 -7.86 5.61 26.98
N PHE A 33 -8.23 4.66 26.13
CA PHE A 33 -7.45 3.46 25.88
C PHE A 33 -7.73 2.90 24.48
N GLU A 34 -6.79 2.09 24.00
CA GLU A 34 -6.93 1.30 22.79
C GLU A 34 -7.15 -0.16 23.16
N GLY A 35 -8.10 -0.82 22.49
CA GLY A 35 -8.34 -2.24 22.64
C GLY A 35 -8.33 -2.98 21.31
N SER A 36 -7.99 -4.26 21.36
CA SER A 36 -8.01 -5.17 20.23
C SER A 36 -8.94 -6.34 20.50
N ILE A 37 -9.82 -6.59 19.54
CA ILE A 37 -10.74 -7.73 19.49
C ILE A 37 -10.19 -8.72 18.47
N CYS A 38 -10.25 -10.01 18.77
CA CYS A 38 -9.89 -11.07 17.83
C CYS A 38 -10.72 -12.31 18.13
N ILE A 39 -11.76 -12.56 17.32
CA ILE A 39 -12.73 -13.64 17.52
C ILE A 39 -12.62 -14.66 16.38
N VAL A 40 -12.72 -15.95 16.71
CA VAL A 40 -12.81 -17.02 15.69
C VAL A 40 -14.24 -17.09 15.18
N VAL A 41 -14.41 -16.89 13.88
CA VAL A 41 -15.70 -16.91 13.18
C VAL A 41 -16.21 -18.34 13.12
N THR A 42 -17.38 -18.61 13.71
CA THR A 42 -17.96 -19.96 13.80
C THR A 42 -19.08 -20.21 12.79
N LYS A 43 -19.51 -19.17 12.06
CA LYS A 43 -20.50 -19.22 10.97
C LYS A 43 -20.07 -18.30 9.82
N GLU A 44 -20.50 -18.61 8.60
CA GLU A 44 -20.32 -17.70 7.45
C GLU A 44 -21.06 -16.38 7.72
N LEU A 45 -20.39 -15.26 7.52
CA LEU A 45 -20.92 -13.92 7.70
C LEU A 45 -20.86 -13.17 6.37
N ASP A 46 -21.93 -12.44 6.05
CA ASP A 46 -22.02 -11.51 4.91
C ASP A 46 -22.63 -10.20 5.43
N GLY A 47 -21.85 -9.57 6.31
CA GLY A 47 -22.29 -8.54 7.26
C GLY A 47 -22.44 -9.12 8.66
N TRP A 48 -22.01 -8.36 9.67
CA TRP A 48 -22.13 -8.77 11.07
C TRP A 48 -22.41 -7.59 12.00
N THR A 49 -23.15 -7.91 13.07
CA THR A 49 -23.43 -7.02 14.20
C THR A 49 -22.78 -7.60 15.44
N GLY A 50 -21.90 -6.85 16.08
CA GLY A 50 -21.20 -7.27 17.29
C GLY A 50 -21.42 -6.33 18.45
N HIS A 51 -21.29 -6.85 19.67
CA HIS A 51 -21.51 -6.13 20.92
C HIS A 51 -20.22 -6.11 21.73
N LEU A 52 -19.72 -4.91 22.02
CA LEU A 52 -18.62 -4.67 22.93
C LEU A 52 -19.18 -4.25 24.29
N ILE A 53 -18.87 -5.02 25.32
CA ILE A 53 -19.39 -4.83 26.68
C ILE A 53 -18.23 -4.59 27.64
N PHE A 54 -18.29 -3.49 28.38
CA PHE A 54 -17.32 -3.09 29.40
C PHE A 54 -17.80 -3.37 30.82
N SER A 55 -16.86 -3.60 31.75
CA SER A 55 -17.16 -3.74 33.18
C SER A 55 -17.55 -2.40 33.84
N GLU A 56 -17.08 -1.28 33.29
CA GLU A 56 -17.29 0.09 33.79
C GLU A 56 -17.82 1.00 32.68
N ASP A 57 -18.32 2.18 33.03
CA ASP A 57 -18.88 3.11 32.05
C ASP A 57 -17.77 3.73 31.18
N VAL A 58 -18.05 3.77 29.87
CA VAL A 58 -17.22 4.35 28.82
C VAL A 58 -18.02 5.43 28.09
N ASP A 59 -17.38 6.56 27.78
CA ASP A 59 -18.05 7.72 27.20
C ASP A 59 -18.28 7.54 25.70
N THR A 60 -17.23 7.21 24.95
CA THR A 60 -17.31 6.97 23.52
C THR A 60 -16.39 5.83 23.10
N VAL A 61 -16.73 5.20 21.98
CA VAL A 61 -15.93 4.18 21.32
C VAL A 61 -15.98 4.44 19.82
N GLU A 62 -14.84 4.35 19.16
CA GLU A 62 -14.73 4.43 17.71
C GLU A 62 -13.87 3.29 17.14
N SER A 63 -14.17 2.89 15.91
CA SER A 63 -13.41 1.86 15.21
C SER A 63 -13.48 2.09 13.70
N TRP A 64 -12.38 1.85 13.02
CA TRP A 64 -12.32 1.88 11.56
C TRP A 64 -13.06 0.70 10.91
N ALA A 65 -13.24 -0.41 11.65
CA ALA A 65 -13.81 -1.64 11.12
C ALA A 65 -15.35 -1.62 11.02
N ALA A 66 -16.02 -0.77 11.80
CA ALA A 66 -17.46 -0.78 11.93
C ALA A 66 -18.01 0.60 12.27
N LYS A 67 -19.28 0.82 11.93
CA LYS A 67 -20.04 1.92 12.50
C LYS A 67 -20.42 1.55 13.93
N VAL A 68 -20.05 2.40 14.89
CA VAL A 68 -20.28 2.15 16.32
C VAL A 68 -21.48 2.94 16.83
N THR A 69 -22.39 2.27 17.53
CA THR A 69 -23.58 2.88 18.18
C THR A 69 -23.53 2.60 19.68
N LYS A 70 -23.60 3.66 20.49
CA LYS A 70 -23.67 3.54 21.96
C LYS A 70 -25.09 3.15 22.39
N LEU A 71 -25.25 1.99 23.02
CA LEU A 71 -26.52 1.58 23.63
C LEU A 71 -26.63 2.02 25.08
N SER A 72 -25.53 1.94 25.84
CA SER A 72 -25.44 2.39 27.23
C SER A 72 -24.02 2.84 27.57
N GLY A 73 -23.76 3.23 28.82
CA GLY A 73 -22.39 3.48 29.29
C GLY A 73 -21.47 2.26 29.13
N LYS A 74 -22.02 1.05 29.11
CA LYS A 74 -21.22 -0.19 29.11
C LYS A 74 -21.31 -1.00 27.84
N GLU A 75 -22.19 -0.65 26.90
CA GLU A 75 -22.48 -1.48 25.74
C GLU A 75 -22.51 -0.64 24.45
N PHE A 76 -21.74 -1.12 23.46
CA PHE A 76 -21.59 -0.51 22.15
C PHE A 76 -21.79 -1.56 21.06
N VAL A 77 -22.61 -1.23 20.07
CA VAL A 77 -22.90 -2.09 18.92
C VAL A 77 -22.05 -1.68 17.72
N PHE A 78 -21.44 -2.67 17.08
CA PHE A 78 -20.57 -2.54 15.93
C PHE A 78 -21.30 -3.14 14.72
N GLU A 79 -21.66 -2.30 13.74
CA GLU A 79 -22.19 -2.71 12.45
C GLU A 79 -21.04 -2.72 11.42
N SER A 80 -20.70 -3.90 10.87
CA SER A 80 -19.52 -4.07 10.00
C SER A 80 -19.51 -3.15 8.79
N ASN A 81 -18.36 -2.54 8.49
CA ASN A 81 -18.16 -1.89 7.19
C ASN A 81 -18.03 -2.93 6.06
N SER A 82 -18.39 -2.56 4.83
CA SER A 82 -18.46 -3.49 3.69
C SER A 82 -17.16 -4.22 3.37
N PHE A 83 -15.99 -3.62 3.65
CA PHE A 83 -14.69 -4.24 3.40
C PHE A 83 -14.29 -5.32 4.41
N ILE A 84 -15.02 -5.45 5.53
CA ILE A 84 -14.81 -6.47 6.57
C ILE A 84 -16.10 -7.26 6.89
N ALA A 85 -17.17 -7.02 6.13
CA ALA A 85 -18.48 -7.64 6.31
C ALA A 85 -18.46 -9.16 6.05
N GLN A 86 -17.75 -9.60 4.99
CA GLN A 86 -17.68 -11.01 4.62
C GLN A 86 -16.61 -11.75 5.43
N GLN A 87 -17.01 -12.77 6.18
CA GLN A 87 -16.11 -13.63 6.97
C GLN A 87 -16.49 -15.11 6.82
N HIS A 88 -15.48 -15.98 6.85
CA HIS A 88 -15.65 -17.42 6.67
C HIS A 88 -15.43 -18.19 7.96
N VAL A 89 -16.07 -19.36 8.10
CA VAL A 89 -15.89 -20.24 9.26
C VAL A 89 -14.40 -20.57 9.47
N GLY A 90 -13.93 -20.45 10.70
CA GLY A 90 -12.54 -20.67 11.11
C GLY A 90 -11.62 -19.46 10.92
N ALA A 91 -12.08 -18.38 10.28
CA ALA A 91 -11.31 -17.16 10.17
C ALA A 91 -11.19 -16.45 11.53
N HIS A 92 -10.11 -15.71 11.74
CA HIS A 92 -9.97 -14.78 12.86
C HIS A 92 -10.39 -13.39 12.42
N LEU A 93 -11.53 -12.90 12.93
CA LEU A 93 -11.97 -11.53 12.74
C LEU A 93 -11.35 -10.66 13.83
N CYS A 94 -10.36 -9.85 13.46
CA CYS A 94 -9.60 -9.04 14.39
C CYS A 94 -9.56 -7.57 13.95
N PHE A 95 -9.82 -6.67 14.90
CA PHE A 95 -9.84 -5.23 14.67
C PHE A 95 -9.57 -4.48 15.98
N ALA A 96 -9.18 -3.22 15.86
CA ALA A 96 -8.93 -2.33 16.98
C ALA A 96 -10.07 -1.32 17.17
N PHE A 97 -10.16 -0.79 18.36
CA PHE A 97 -11.01 0.36 18.70
C PHE A 97 -10.27 1.29 19.65
N GLU A 98 -10.67 2.56 19.62
CA GLU A 98 -10.27 3.56 20.60
C GLU A 98 -11.49 3.94 21.45
N ALA A 99 -11.28 4.11 22.75
CA ALA A 99 -12.32 4.46 23.71
C ALA A 99 -11.91 5.65 24.57
N HIS A 100 -12.87 6.52 24.87
CA HIS A 100 -12.70 7.62 25.80
C HIS A 100 -13.50 7.41 27.08
N VAL A 101 -12.91 7.81 28.20
CA VAL A 101 -13.46 7.62 29.54
C VAL A 101 -13.31 8.87 30.41
N GLY A 102 -14.27 9.05 31.32
CA GLY A 102 -14.22 10.04 32.39
C GLY A 102 -13.26 9.61 33.49
N GLY A 103 -11.96 9.90 33.31
CA GLY A 103 -10.90 9.60 34.26
C GLY A 103 -9.97 8.48 33.81
N ASN A 104 -9.05 8.10 34.69
CA ASN A 104 -8.00 7.10 34.40
C ASN A 104 -8.50 5.71 34.87
N ILE A 105 -9.19 5.00 33.98
CA ILE A 105 -9.72 3.65 34.21
C ILE A 105 -9.34 2.71 33.06
N VAL A 106 -9.18 1.42 33.38
CA VAL A 106 -8.88 0.35 32.42
C VAL A 106 -9.90 -0.78 32.62
N PRO A 107 -11.11 -0.66 32.03
CA PRO A 107 -12.17 -1.64 32.24
C PRO A 107 -11.83 -2.99 31.63
N LYS A 108 -12.39 -4.07 32.18
CA LYS A 108 -12.46 -5.34 31.44
C LYS A 108 -13.47 -5.21 30.32
N ALA A 109 -13.22 -5.87 29.21
CA ALA A 109 -14.13 -5.85 28.06
C ALA A 109 -14.31 -7.24 27.47
N THR A 110 -15.50 -7.47 26.95
CA THR A 110 -15.90 -8.70 26.26
C THR A 110 -16.57 -8.35 24.95
N PHE A 111 -16.43 -9.21 23.93
CA PHE A 111 -17.03 -8.98 22.62
C PHE A 111 -17.71 -10.24 22.09
N TYR A 112 -18.91 -10.12 21.53
CA TYR A 112 -19.57 -11.21 20.81
C TYR A 112 -20.25 -10.72 19.53
N ILE A 113 -20.54 -11.63 18.61
CA ILE A 113 -21.27 -11.36 17.37
C ILE A 113 -22.64 -12.03 17.43
N GLU A 114 -23.68 -11.30 17.04
CA GLU A 114 -25.04 -11.83 17.00
C GLU A 114 -25.11 -13.09 16.13
N GLY A 115 -25.71 -14.15 16.68
CA GLY A 115 -25.93 -15.39 15.95
C GLY A 115 -24.70 -16.31 15.79
N MET A 116 -23.52 -15.96 16.32
CA MET A 116 -22.38 -16.88 16.42
C MET A 116 -22.52 -17.84 17.61
N ASP A 117 -22.16 -19.12 17.42
CA ASP A 117 -22.22 -20.15 18.49
C ASP A 117 -20.82 -20.41 19.08
N GLY A 118 -20.68 -20.44 20.43
CA GLY A 118 -19.64 -21.17 21.20
C GLY A 118 -18.21 -20.56 21.33
N HIS A 119 -17.63 -20.68 22.55
CA HIS A 119 -16.43 -19.98 23.07
C HIS A 119 -15.21 -19.89 22.12
N GLY A 120 -14.82 -18.67 21.74
CA GLY A 120 -13.48 -18.36 21.25
C GLY A 120 -12.48 -18.40 22.40
N VAL A 121 -11.77 -19.51 22.57
CA VAL A 121 -10.71 -19.63 23.57
C VAL A 121 -9.58 -18.65 23.22
N ASN A 122 -9.27 -17.74 24.13
CA ASN A 122 -8.14 -16.83 24.03
C ASN A 122 -6.83 -17.63 24.22
N SER A 123 -6.30 -18.20 23.14
CA SER A 123 -5.05 -18.96 23.19
C SER A 123 -3.86 -18.01 23.17
N SER A 124 -3.49 -17.50 24.35
CA SER A 124 -2.22 -16.82 24.60
C SER A 124 -1.06 -17.81 24.54
N THR A 125 -0.73 -18.31 23.36
CA THR A 125 0.56 -18.98 23.11
C THR A 125 1.00 -18.69 21.69
N SER A 126 2.05 -17.87 21.59
CA SER A 126 2.91 -17.78 20.41
C SER A 126 3.42 -19.18 20.05
N GLN A 127 2.77 -19.82 19.07
CA GLN A 127 3.38 -20.84 18.25
C GLN A 127 2.91 -20.69 16.81
N ASN A 128 3.87 -20.35 15.97
CA ASN A 128 3.74 -20.18 14.54
C ASN A 128 3.78 -21.57 13.89
N THR A 129 2.62 -22.20 13.66
CA THR A 129 2.46 -23.35 12.76
C THR A 129 1.15 -23.22 12.00
N GLY A 130 1.25 -22.94 10.70
CA GLY A 130 0.15 -22.48 9.86
C GLY A 130 -0.94 -23.52 9.52
N GLY A 131 -2.14 -22.97 9.30
CA GLY A 131 -3.30 -23.56 8.63
C GLY A 131 -4.53 -22.72 8.97
N GLY A 132 -5.23 -21.99 8.10
CA GLY A 132 -5.10 -21.73 6.67
C GLY A 132 -6.36 -20.94 6.24
N THR A 133 -6.26 -19.62 6.12
CA THR A 133 -7.15 -18.78 5.26
C THR A 133 -6.81 -19.11 3.79
N PRO A 134 -7.60 -18.72 2.77
CA PRO A 134 -6.96 -18.38 1.51
C PRO A 134 -6.05 -17.21 1.85
N SER A 135 -4.78 -17.50 2.12
CA SER A 135 -3.77 -16.49 2.39
C SER A 135 -3.89 -15.46 1.27
N LYS A 136 -4.12 -14.18 1.58
CA LYS A 136 -3.91 -13.13 0.59
C LYS A 136 -2.53 -13.39 0.00
N ASN A 137 -2.49 -13.66 -1.30
CA ASN A 137 -1.25 -14.08 -1.94
C ASN A 137 -0.39 -12.84 -2.15
N TYR A 138 0.27 -12.38 -1.09
CA TYR A 138 1.09 -11.17 -1.11
C TYR A 138 2.28 -11.31 -2.06
N ALA A 139 2.76 -12.54 -2.29
CA ALA A 139 3.77 -12.81 -3.31
C ALA A 139 3.22 -12.55 -4.73
N GLU A 140 1.99 -12.99 -5.02
CA GLU A 140 1.32 -12.70 -6.29
C GLU A 140 0.98 -11.21 -6.43
N ALA A 141 0.52 -10.56 -5.35
CA ALA A 141 0.27 -9.13 -5.35
C ALA A 141 1.55 -8.33 -5.63
N LEU A 142 2.67 -8.71 -5.01
CA LEU A 142 3.98 -8.11 -5.28
C LEU A 142 4.41 -8.33 -6.73
N GLY A 143 4.28 -9.56 -7.26
CA GLY A 143 4.59 -9.85 -8.66
C GLY A 143 3.76 -9.00 -9.63
N LYS A 144 2.45 -8.88 -9.39
CA LYS A 144 1.56 -8.00 -10.18
C LYS A 144 1.93 -6.52 -10.06
N SER A 145 2.35 -6.08 -8.86
CA SER A 145 2.82 -4.71 -8.65
C SER A 145 4.12 -4.41 -9.40
N ILE A 146 5.02 -5.38 -9.57
CA ILE A 146 6.23 -5.21 -10.39
C ILE A 146 5.85 -5.16 -11.88
N LEU A 147 4.97 -6.06 -12.33
CA LEU A 147 4.46 -6.09 -13.71
C LEU A 147 3.73 -4.80 -14.11
N PHE A 148 3.12 -4.08 -13.16
CA PHE A 148 2.55 -2.77 -13.42
C PHE A 148 3.59 -1.79 -13.99
N TYR A 149 4.80 -1.74 -13.42
CA TYR A 149 5.86 -0.88 -13.94
C TYR A 149 6.40 -1.34 -15.31
N ASP A 150 6.39 -2.65 -15.57
CA ASP A 150 6.68 -3.16 -16.92
C ASP A 150 5.65 -2.68 -17.94
N ALA A 151 4.39 -2.58 -17.52
CA ALA A 151 3.31 -2.04 -18.34
C ALA A 151 3.39 -0.53 -18.54
N GLN A 152 4.22 0.19 -17.77
CA GLN A 152 4.47 1.63 -17.94
C GLN A 152 5.72 1.93 -18.79
N ARG A 153 6.53 0.94 -19.19
CA ARG A 153 7.77 1.17 -19.96
C ARG A 153 7.51 1.95 -21.25
N SER A 154 8.29 3.01 -21.51
CA SER A 154 8.35 3.74 -22.78
C SER A 154 9.64 3.37 -23.53
N GLY A 155 9.70 3.57 -24.85
CA GLY A 155 10.86 3.27 -25.68
C GLY A 155 10.80 1.89 -26.34
N LYS A 156 11.96 1.39 -26.77
CA LYS A 156 12.10 0.07 -27.37
C LYS A 156 12.08 -1.01 -26.30
N LEU A 157 11.04 -1.82 -26.26
CA LEU A 157 10.85 -2.85 -25.26
C LEU A 157 11.82 -4.03 -25.50
N PRO A 158 12.25 -4.72 -24.43
CA PRO A 158 13.14 -5.86 -24.59
C PRO A 158 12.39 -7.05 -25.18
N ALA A 159 13.09 -7.94 -25.89
CA ALA A 159 12.49 -9.10 -26.55
C ALA A 159 11.74 -10.04 -25.58
N ASN A 160 12.17 -10.08 -24.32
CA ASN A 160 11.55 -10.85 -23.24
C ASN A 160 10.50 -10.05 -22.43
N ASN A 161 9.94 -8.96 -22.98
CA ASN A 161 8.91 -8.17 -22.31
C ASN A 161 7.76 -9.07 -21.77
N PRO A 162 7.44 -8.99 -20.46
CA PRO A 162 6.38 -9.79 -19.88
C PRO A 162 4.97 -9.31 -20.29
N ILE A 163 4.81 -8.04 -20.66
CA ILE A 163 3.50 -7.43 -20.95
C ILE A 163 3.15 -7.54 -22.44
N LYS A 164 2.44 -8.61 -22.82
CA LYS A 164 2.20 -8.99 -24.24
C LYS A 164 1.40 -8.00 -25.07
N TRP A 165 0.66 -7.11 -24.43
CA TRP A 165 -0.15 -6.10 -25.11
C TRP A 165 0.56 -4.73 -25.27
N ARG A 166 1.76 -4.58 -24.70
CA ARG A 166 2.61 -3.40 -24.86
C ARG A 166 3.63 -3.62 -25.99
N GLY A 167 3.81 -2.60 -26.83
CA GLY A 167 4.80 -2.56 -27.91
C GLY A 167 5.77 -1.38 -27.78
N ASP A 168 6.68 -1.29 -28.74
CA ASP A 168 7.63 -0.18 -28.84
C ASP A 168 6.88 1.15 -29.04
N SER A 169 7.25 2.16 -28.25
CA SER A 169 6.59 3.48 -28.29
C SER A 169 7.59 4.61 -28.03
N ALA A 170 7.26 5.83 -28.48
CA ALA A 170 8.05 7.04 -28.22
C ALA A 170 9.56 6.88 -28.53
N LEU A 171 9.88 6.22 -29.64
CA LEU A 171 11.26 5.91 -30.04
C LEU A 171 12.07 7.14 -30.42
N ASP A 172 11.39 8.21 -30.82
CA ASP A 172 11.99 9.48 -31.24
C ASP A 172 12.08 10.51 -30.10
N ASP A 173 11.75 10.12 -28.86
CA ASP A 173 11.99 10.96 -27.68
C ASP A 173 13.49 11.33 -27.59
N CYS A 174 13.81 12.54 -27.13
CA CYS A 174 15.22 12.94 -26.95
C CYS A 174 16.00 11.98 -26.02
N VAL A 175 15.28 11.31 -25.11
CA VAL A 175 15.80 10.24 -24.25
C VAL A 175 14.80 9.09 -24.27
N PRO A 176 14.93 8.09 -25.15
CA PRO A 176 14.04 6.93 -25.17
C PRO A 176 14.22 6.05 -23.93
N GLY A 177 13.14 5.39 -23.48
CA GLY A 177 13.14 4.58 -22.25
C GLY A 177 12.29 5.19 -21.13
N GLY A 178 12.48 4.72 -19.90
CA GLY A 178 11.78 5.23 -18.71
C GLY A 178 10.33 4.79 -18.65
N TRP A 179 9.56 5.39 -17.74
CA TRP A 179 8.14 5.07 -17.55
C TRP A 179 7.24 6.22 -17.98
N TYR A 180 6.07 5.90 -18.52
CA TYR A 180 4.94 6.82 -18.52
C TYR A 180 4.42 7.01 -17.10
N ASP A 181 4.03 8.24 -16.77
CA ASP A 181 3.76 8.65 -15.39
C ASP A 181 2.51 8.00 -14.81
N ALA A 182 1.39 8.07 -15.52
CA ALA A 182 0.11 7.57 -15.04
C ALA A 182 -0.68 6.86 -16.16
N GLY A 183 -1.91 7.32 -16.42
CA GLY A 183 -2.71 6.90 -17.57
C GLY A 183 -2.44 7.70 -18.84
N ASP A 184 -1.52 8.67 -18.77
CA ASP A 184 -1.03 9.48 -19.87
C ASP A 184 0.30 8.93 -20.41
N HIS A 185 0.95 9.67 -21.31
CA HIS A 185 2.23 9.26 -21.90
C HIS A 185 3.35 10.30 -21.69
N VAL A 186 3.15 11.28 -20.81
CA VAL A 186 4.23 12.17 -20.41
C VAL A 186 5.20 11.41 -19.51
N LYS A 187 6.49 11.71 -19.65
CA LYS A 187 7.53 11.23 -18.75
C LYS A 187 7.92 12.36 -17.82
N PHE A 188 7.26 12.45 -16.68
CA PHE A 188 7.60 13.41 -15.64
C PHE A 188 8.76 12.89 -14.79
N GLY A 189 9.91 13.58 -14.82
CA GLY A 189 11.14 13.09 -14.19
C GLY A 189 11.04 12.98 -12.67
N LEU A 190 10.41 13.96 -12.00
CA LEU A 190 10.30 13.99 -10.54
C LEU A 190 9.52 12.79 -9.97
N PRO A 191 8.26 12.51 -10.37
CA PRO A 191 7.52 11.35 -9.87
C PRO A 191 8.15 10.02 -10.29
N MET A 192 8.76 9.93 -11.48
CA MET A 192 9.50 8.73 -11.89
C MET A 192 10.70 8.47 -10.97
N ALA A 193 11.47 9.52 -10.64
CA ALA A 193 12.62 9.43 -9.75
C ALA A 193 12.19 9.05 -8.33
N SER A 194 11.16 9.72 -7.79
CA SER A 194 10.59 9.43 -6.48
C SER A 194 10.09 7.99 -6.37
N THR A 195 9.37 7.51 -7.38
CA THR A 195 8.91 6.12 -7.47
C THR A 195 10.09 5.15 -7.47
N THR A 196 11.13 5.45 -8.26
CA THR A 196 12.35 4.63 -8.33
C THR A 196 13.06 4.58 -6.97
N THR A 197 13.19 5.71 -6.27
CA THR A 197 13.74 5.80 -4.91
C THR A 197 12.95 4.93 -3.93
N LEU A 198 11.62 5.04 -3.91
CA LEU A 198 10.75 4.28 -3.00
C LEU A 198 10.83 2.77 -3.25
N LEU A 199 10.83 2.35 -4.52
CA LEU A 199 10.98 0.96 -4.92
C LEU A 199 12.35 0.38 -4.51
N LEU A 200 13.42 1.15 -4.71
CA LEU A 200 14.76 0.75 -4.28
C LEU A 200 14.89 0.73 -2.76
N TRP A 201 14.24 1.66 -2.06
CA TRP A 201 14.21 1.65 -0.60
C TRP A 201 13.46 0.42 -0.07
N SER A 202 12.33 0.06 -0.69
CA SER A 202 11.62 -1.20 -0.39
C SER A 202 12.53 -2.41 -0.59
N LEU A 203 13.24 -2.49 -1.71
CA LEU A 203 14.19 -3.57 -1.97
C LEU A 203 15.32 -3.60 -0.92
N TYR A 204 15.88 -2.44 -0.56
CA TYR A 204 16.92 -2.33 0.45
C TYR A 204 16.45 -2.78 1.84
N ALA A 205 15.27 -2.34 2.26
CA ALA A 205 14.72 -2.62 3.59
C ALA A 205 14.16 -4.05 3.72
N PHE A 206 13.60 -4.61 2.65
CA PHE A 206 12.80 -5.84 2.68
C PHE A 206 13.23 -6.88 1.64
N LYS A 207 14.52 -6.92 1.30
CA LYS A 207 15.08 -7.86 0.29
C LYS A 207 14.66 -9.33 0.53
N ASP A 208 14.60 -9.77 1.77
CA ASP A 208 14.21 -11.14 2.12
C ASP A 208 12.76 -11.46 1.71
N GLY A 209 11.87 -10.46 1.74
CA GLY A 209 10.51 -10.55 1.23
C GLY A 209 10.48 -10.83 -0.28
N TYR A 210 11.29 -10.10 -1.06
CA TYR A 210 11.42 -10.32 -2.50
C TYR A 210 11.99 -11.71 -2.82
N VAL A 211 12.95 -12.19 -2.03
CA VAL A 211 13.50 -13.56 -2.16
C VAL A 211 12.44 -14.60 -1.87
N LYS A 212 11.73 -14.51 -0.74
CA LYS A 212 10.67 -15.45 -0.35
C LYS A 212 9.51 -15.47 -1.34
N ALA A 213 9.19 -14.33 -1.94
CA ALA A 213 8.15 -14.22 -2.96
C ALA A 213 8.58 -14.71 -4.36
N GLY A 214 9.88 -15.02 -4.56
CA GLY A 214 10.42 -15.36 -5.88
C GLY A 214 10.40 -14.20 -6.88
N GLN A 215 10.39 -12.96 -6.40
CA GLN A 215 10.26 -11.75 -7.22
C GLN A 215 11.55 -10.91 -7.29
N LEU A 216 12.65 -11.35 -6.65
CA LEU A 216 13.87 -10.56 -6.58
C LEU A 216 14.46 -10.22 -7.96
N ASP A 217 14.53 -11.20 -8.87
CA ASP A 217 15.07 -10.98 -10.20
C ASP A 217 14.17 -10.06 -11.04
N MET A 218 12.85 -10.21 -10.91
CA MET A 218 11.87 -9.34 -11.58
C MET A 218 11.98 -7.90 -11.08
N MET A 219 12.17 -7.71 -9.77
CA MET A 219 12.40 -6.41 -9.16
C MET A 219 13.67 -5.75 -9.72
N TYR A 220 14.78 -6.50 -9.83
CA TYR A 220 16.01 -5.96 -10.40
C TYR A 220 15.90 -5.63 -11.89
N ASP A 221 15.21 -6.44 -12.70
CA ASP A 221 14.96 -6.14 -14.11
C ASP A 221 14.12 -4.87 -14.27
N MET A 222 13.00 -4.79 -13.53
CA MET A 222 12.07 -3.67 -13.56
C MET A 222 12.76 -2.36 -13.13
N ILE A 223 13.50 -2.37 -12.02
CA ILE A 223 14.09 -1.14 -11.47
C ILE A 223 15.30 -0.65 -12.27
N LYS A 224 15.94 -1.53 -13.06
CA LYS A 224 17.00 -1.12 -13.99
C LYS A 224 16.47 -0.17 -15.07
N TRP A 225 15.21 -0.31 -15.46
CA TRP A 225 14.60 0.46 -16.54
C TRP A 225 14.62 1.98 -16.32
N PRO A 226 14.11 2.53 -15.21
CA PRO A 226 14.21 3.96 -14.93
C PRO A 226 15.65 4.40 -14.64
N LEU A 227 16.49 3.55 -14.03
CA LEU A 227 17.90 3.88 -13.77
C LEU A 227 18.68 4.08 -15.07
N ASP A 228 18.50 3.21 -16.06
CA ASP A 228 19.08 3.36 -17.40
C ASP A 228 18.56 4.62 -18.11
N TYR A 229 17.31 4.99 -17.89
CA TYR A 229 16.74 6.24 -18.39
C TYR A 229 17.42 7.46 -17.75
N PHE A 230 17.59 7.49 -16.43
CA PHE A 230 18.24 8.60 -15.73
C PHE A 230 19.72 8.75 -16.11
N LEU A 231 20.44 7.64 -16.31
CA LEU A 231 21.82 7.68 -16.83
C LEU A 231 21.91 8.33 -18.21
N LYS A 232 20.90 8.14 -19.08
CA LYS A 232 20.84 8.79 -20.40
C LYS A 232 20.34 10.24 -20.32
N ALA A 233 19.46 10.53 -19.37
CA ALA A 233 18.86 11.85 -19.22
C ALA A 233 19.83 12.89 -18.65
N TRP A 234 20.85 12.45 -17.89
CA TRP A 234 21.85 13.32 -17.29
C TRP A 234 23.13 13.40 -18.12
N ASN A 235 23.50 14.60 -18.57
CA ASN A 235 24.78 14.88 -19.19
C ASN A 235 25.69 15.67 -18.22
N PRO A 236 26.67 15.03 -17.57
CA PRO A 236 27.54 15.70 -16.61
C PRO A 236 28.55 16.67 -17.24
N THR A 237 28.76 16.63 -18.56
CA THR A 237 29.66 17.54 -19.27
C THR A 237 28.98 18.87 -19.55
N THR A 238 27.74 18.84 -20.06
CA THR A 238 26.96 20.07 -20.33
C THR A 238 26.15 20.55 -19.13
N LYS A 239 26.09 19.77 -18.05
CA LYS A 239 25.28 20.04 -16.85
C LYS A 239 23.79 20.15 -17.16
N GLU A 240 23.31 19.27 -18.04
CA GLU A 240 21.93 19.25 -18.50
C GLU A 240 21.23 17.96 -18.07
N LEU A 241 20.06 18.09 -17.45
CA LEU A 241 19.17 16.97 -17.14
C LEU A 241 17.88 17.13 -17.94
N THR A 242 17.50 16.11 -18.70
CA THR A 242 16.13 16.02 -19.27
C THR A 242 15.15 15.70 -18.14
N ALA A 243 14.43 16.73 -17.66
CA ALA A 243 13.50 16.63 -16.55
C ALA A 243 12.10 16.16 -16.98
N GLN A 244 11.73 16.36 -18.25
CA GLN A 244 10.44 15.91 -18.78
C GLN A 244 10.54 15.60 -20.28
N VAL A 245 9.77 14.61 -20.73
CA VAL A 245 9.53 14.36 -22.16
C VAL A 245 8.03 14.27 -22.43
N GLY A 246 7.55 15.09 -23.37
CA GLY A 246 6.14 15.29 -23.65
C GLY A 246 5.61 16.62 -23.09
N ASP A 247 4.58 17.14 -23.75
CA ASP A 247 3.79 18.28 -23.25
C ASP A 247 2.46 17.76 -22.72
N GLY A 248 2.14 18.04 -21.46
CA GLY A 248 0.92 17.52 -20.83
C GLY A 248 -0.37 17.95 -21.52
N ASN A 249 -0.46 19.19 -22.01
CA ASN A 249 -1.69 19.65 -22.67
C ASN A 249 -1.94 18.97 -24.00
N VAL A 250 -0.87 18.67 -24.75
CA VAL A 250 -0.99 17.99 -26.04
C VAL A 250 -1.20 16.49 -25.84
N ASP A 251 -0.46 15.90 -24.90
CA ASP A 251 -0.55 14.47 -24.57
C ASP A 251 -1.95 14.11 -24.06
N HIS A 252 -2.50 14.89 -23.11
CA HIS A 252 -3.79 14.61 -22.48
C HIS A 252 -5.01 14.84 -23.39
N LYS A 253 -4.81 15.43 -24.59
CA LYS A 253 -5.84 15.53 -25.64
C LYS A 253 -5.93 14.28 -26.49
N PHE A 254 -4.95 13.38 -26.40
CA PHE A 254 -4.92 12.13 -27.13
C PHE A 254 -5.31 10.97 -26.20
N TRP A 255 -6.42 10.31 -26.54
CA TRP A 255 -6.87 9.09 -25.86
C TRP A 255 -6.60 7.88 -26.76
N GLY A 256 -5.47 7.22 -26.54
CA GLY A 256 -5.04 6.11 -27.39
C GLY A 256 -3.85 5.39 -26.81
N ARG A 257 -3.32 4.42 -27.57
CA ARG A 257 -2.17 3.63 -27.14
C ARG A 257 -0.86 4.41 -27.32
N PRO A 258 0.15 4.21 -26.46
CA PRO A 258 1.43 4.90 -26.61
C PRO A 258 2.13 4.59 -27.94
N GLU A 259 1.92 3.40 -28.51
CA GLU A 259 2.47 2.97 -29.80
C GLU A 259 1.89 3.73 -31.00
N GLN A 260 0.86 4.55 -30.77
CA GLN A 260 0.11 5.29 -31.81
C GLN A 260 0.17 6.80 -31.62
N MET A 261 1.01 7.28 -30.69
CA MET A 261 1.24 8.71 -30.52
C MET A 261 1.83 9.33 -31.80
N THR A 262 1.22 10.41 -32.25
CA THR A 262 1.66 11.17 -33.44
C THR A 262 1.98 12.63 -33.12
N MET A 263 1.67 13.09 -31.90
CA MET A 263 1.96 14.45 -31.46
C MET A 263 3.45 14.66 -31.21
N ALA A 264 3.88 15.92 -31.24
CA ALA A 264 5.22 16.29 -30.81
C ALA A 264 5.40 16.04 -29.31
N ARG A 265 6.55 15.49 -28.93
CA ARG A 265 6.91 15.17 -27.54
C ARG A 265 8.19 15.94 -27.15
N PRO A 266 8.08 17.25 -26.87
CA PRO A 266 9.25 18.08 -26.59
C PRO A 266 9.92 17.67 -25.28
N CYS A 267 11.20 18.00 -25.16
CA CYS A 267 11.96 17.76 -23.94
C CYS A 267 12.18 19.05 -23.16
N LEU A 268 11.89 18.99 -21.86
CA LEU A 268 12.25 20.05 -20.93
C LEU A 268 13.58 19.67 -20.29
N ILE A 269 14.58 20.52 -20.50
CA ILE A 269 15.94 20.33 -20.00
C ILE A 269 16.20 21.39 -18.92
N ILE A 270 16.65 20.95 -17.76
CA ILE A 270 17.18 21.86 -16.73
C ILE A 270 18.71 21.95 -16.87
N SER A 271 19.26 23.10 -16.51
CA SER A 271 20.68 23.43 -16.63
C SER A 271 21.10 24.42 -15.54
N GLU A 272 22.36 24.86 -15.54
CA GLU A 272 22.82 25.88 -14.59
C GLU A 272 22.10 27.23 -14.78
N SER A 273 21.63 27.55 -15.99
CA SER A 273 20.88 28.78 -16.28
C SER A 273 19.36 28.66 -16.10
N SER A 274 18.84 27.42 -16.05
CA SER A 274 17.44 27.11 -15.78
C SER A 274 17.37 25.90 -14.85
N PRO A 275 17.59 26.10 -13.54
CA PRO A 275 17.81 24.99 -12.63
C PRO A 275 16.51 24.30 -12.19
N GLY A 276 16.68 23.07 -11.70
CA GLY A 276 15.61 22.23 -11.14
C GLY A 276 16.18 21.35 -10.04
N SER A 277 16.50 21.96 -8.90
CA SER A 277 17.18 21.30 -7.76
C SER A 277 16.41 20.10 -7.21
N ASP A 278 15.09 20.15 -7.20
CA ASP A 278 14.20 19.11 -6.72
C ASP A 278 14.29 17.83 -7.56
N VAL A 279 14.02 17.91 -8.85
CA VAL A 279 14.10 16.77 -9.78
C VAL A 279 15.54 16.25 -9.91
N ALA A 280 16.54 17.14 -9.88
CA ALA A 280 17.94 16.73 -9.91
C ALA A 280 18.33 15.96 -8.64
N ALA A 281 17.95 16.46 -7.45
CA ALA A 281 18.26 15.80 -6.18
C ALA A 281 17.53 14.46 -6.03
N GLU A 282 16.25 14.38 -6.43
CA GLU A 282 15.48 13.12 -6.37
C GLU A 282 16.03 12.09 -7.36
N THR A 283 16.41 12.52 -8.57
CA THR A 283 17.05 11.64 -9.55
C THR A 283 18.39 11.13 -9.01
N ALA A 284 19.19 11.99 -8.38
CA ALA A 284 20.43 11.58 -7.73
C ALA A 284 20.20 10.58 -6.58
N ALA A 285 19.15 10.75 -5.78
CA ALA A 285 18.78 9.81 -4.73
C ALA A 285 18.44 8.42 -5.30
N SER A 286 17.65 8.37 -6.37
CA SER A 286 17.29 7.12 -7.05
C SER A 286 18.53 6.39 -7.59
N LEU A 287 19.45 7.11 -8.24
CA LEU A 287 20.71 6.57 -8.76
C LEU A 287 21.62 6.06 -7.63
N ALA A 288 21.70 6.80 -6.51
CA ALA A 288 22.51 6.39 -5.36
C ALA A 288 21.99 5.10 -4.71
N LEU A 289 20.68 4.98 -4.48
CA LEU A 289 20.09 3.73 -4.00
C LEU A 289 20.25 2.59 -5.02
N GLY A 290 20.16 2.90 -6.31
CA GLY A 290 20.42 1.94 -7.39
C GLY A 290 21.85 1.40 -7.31
N ALA A 291 22.82 2.27 -7.06
CA ALA A 291 24.22 1.86 -6.88
C ALA A 291 24.37 0.86 -5.72
N ILE A 292 23.68 1.08 -4.60
CA ILE A 292 23.68 0.15 -3.46
C ILE A 292 23.05 -1.20 -3.87
N ALA A 293 21.85 -1.16 -4.46
CA ALA A 293 21.09 -2.36 -4.82
C ALA A 293 21.84 -3.24 -5.84
N PHE A 294 22.46 -2.65 -6.85
CA PHE A 294 23.21 -3.40 -7.87
C PHE A 294 24.59 -3.85 -7.41
N LYS A 295 25.23 -3.14 -6.46
CA LYS A 295 26.43 -3.65 -5.78
C LYS A 295 26.11 -4.92 -5.00
N ASP A 296 25.02 -4.90 -4.24
CA ASP A 296 24.53 -6.04 -3.46
C ASP A 296 24.06 -7.21 -4.35
N LYS A 297 23.60 -6.92 -5.58
CA LYS A 297 23.36 -7.93 -6.62
C LYS A 297 24.64 -8.56 -7.19
N GLY A 298 25.81 -7.92 -6.99
CA GLY A 298 27.09 -8.33 -7.57
C GLY A 298 27.44 -7.66 -8.90
N ASP A 299 26.66 -6.68 -9.37
CA ASP A 299 26.96 -5.89 -10.56
C ASP A 299 27.71 -4.60 -10.18
N THR A 300 29.00 -4.77 -9.88
CA THR A 300 29.84 -3.66 -9.42
C THR A 300 30.08 -2.61 -10.50
N ALA A 301 30.11 -3.00 -11.77
CA ALA A 301 30.35 -2.07 -12.88
C ALA A 301 29.17 -1.11 -13.06
N TYR A 302 27.93 -1.64 -13.07
CA TYR A 302 26.75 -0.81 -13.15
C TYR A 302 26.56 0.02 -11.88
N SER A 303 26.83 -0.54 -10.70
CA SER A 303 26.85 0.21 -9.44
C SER A 303 27.75 1.45 -9.49
N THR A 304 28.98 1.32 -10.00
CA THR A 304 29.89 2.45 -10.15
C THR A 304 29.37 3.50 -11.12
N GLN A 305 28.76 3.09 -12.24
CA GLN A 305 28.15 4.03 -13.19
C GLN A 305 27.03 4.86 -12.52
N LEU A 306 26.14 4.20 -11.79
CA LEU A 306 25.04 4.85 -11.06
C LEU A 306 25.57 5.82 -10.00
N LEU A 307 26.56 5.40 -9.21
CA LEU A 307 27.13 6.25 -8.16
C LEU A 307 27.79 7.51 -8.72
N ASN A 308 28.60 7.38 -9.78
CA ASN A 308 29.25 8.53 -10.41
C ASN A 308 28.21 9.54 -10.97
N ALA A 309 27.14 9.03 -11.57
CA ALA A 309 26.03 9.87 -12.04
C ALA A 309 25.32 10.56 -10.86
N ALA A 310 25.01 9.81 -9.79
CA ALA A 310 24.36 10.35 -8.59
C ALA A 310 25.17 11.47 -7.94
N GLU A 311 26.47 11.27 -7.73
CA GLU A 311 27.35 12.27 -7.11
C GLU A 311 27.44 13.55 -7.96
N SER A 312 27.61 13.41 -9.27
CA SER A 312 27.70 14.56 -10.17
C SER A 312 26.38 15.33 -10.28
N LEU A 313 25.24 14.63 -10.29
CA LEU A 313 23.92 15.26 -10.36
C LEU A 313 23.52 15.90 -9.03
N TYR A 314 23.87 15.27 -7.89
CA TYR A 314 23.68 15.88 -6.57
C TYR A 314 24.52 17.14 -6.39
N ALA A 315 25.76 17.13 -6.90
CA ALA A 315 26.61 18.32 -6.90
C ALA A 315 25.99 19.47 -7.70
N PHE A 316 25.43 19.16 -8.88
CA PHE A 316 24.67 20.12 -9.69
C PHE A 316 23.46 20.67 -8.92
N ALA A 317 22.62 19.79 -8.35
CA ALA A 317 21.45 20.21 -7.57
C ALA A 317 21.84 21.12 -6.39
N LYS A 318 22.86 20.73 -5.63
CA LYS A 318 23.32 21.50 -4.47
C LYS A 318 23.84 22.89 -4.85
N ALA A 319 24.47 23.03 -6.02
CA ALA A 319 25.04 24.29 -6.49
C ALA A 319 24.00 25.25 -7.08
N ASN A 320 22.81 24.76 -7.48
CA ASN A 320 21.83 25.52 -8.26
C ASN A 320 20.44 25.52 -7.62
N ARG A 321 20.33 26.12 -6.43
CA ARG A 321 19.09 26.21 -5.62
C ARG A 321 18.23 27.42 -5.95
#